data_AF-A0A3D0UJL1-F1
#
_entry.id   AF-A0A3D0UJL1-F1
#
_cell.length_a   1.000
_cell.length_b   1.000
_cell.length_c   1.000
_cell.angle_alpha   90.00
_cell.angle_beta   90.00
_cell.angle_gamma   90.00
#
_symmetry.space_group_name_H-M   'P 1'
#
loop_
_entity.id
_entity.type
_entity.pdbx_description
1 polymer ?
#
loop_
_entity_poly.entity_id
_entity_poly.type
_entity_poly.pdbx_seq_one_letter_code
_entity_poly.pdbx_strand_id
1 'polypeptide(L)'
;EAIAVGLHEVLQEDYLRYRIRSVEYLGRILTHEGVPIVRPTGGHAIYIDAKTMLSHIPQSEYPAWALSLVLYLEGGIRSVEIGSVMFGRQPDGSEKPAAMELVRLAFPRRVYTQSHVDYLGEVLCYVNRMRNQIRGVEMIEAPDVLRHFSARFEPAQGRLLFESVPVNS
;
A
#
# COMPACT_ATOMS: atom_id res chain seq x y z
N GLU A 1 -10.90 26.23 -19.27
CA GLU A 1 -9.53 26.51 -19.76
C GLU A 1 -8.46 25.60 -19.14
N ALA A 2 -8.36 25.48 -17.81
CA ALA A 2 -7.34 24.63 -17.15
C ALA A 2 -7.29 23.16 -17.63
N ILE A 3 -8.44 22.54 -17.93
CA ILE A 3 -8.50 21.15 -18.46
C ILE A 3 -7.85 21.05 -19.85
N ALA A 4 -8.13 22.00 -20.75
CA ALA A 4 -7.59 21.99 -22.11
C ALA A 4 -6.07 22.21 -22.09
N VAL A 5 -5.58 23.14 -21.26
CA VAL A 5 -4.14 23.37 -21.05
C VAL A 5 -3.47 22.11 -20.50
N GLY A 6 -4.04 21.49 -19.46
CA GLY A 6 -3.50 20.27 -18.87
C GLY A 6 -3.43 19.08 -19.84
N LEU A 7 -4.39 18.97 -20.78
CA LEU A 7 -4.38 17.94 -21.83
C LEU A 7 -3.27 18.18 -22.87
N HIS A 8 -2.87 19.41 -23.14
CA HIS A 8 -1.70 19.67 -23.98
C HIS A 8 -0.39 19.39 -23.26
N GLU A 9 -0.29 19.77 -21.98
CA GLU A 9 0.90 19.55 -21.18
C GLU A 9 1.20 18.06 -20.93
N VAL A 10 0.17 17.21 -20.80
CA VAL A 10 0.37 15.76 -20.56
C VAL A 10 0.98 15.05 -21.78
N LEU A 11 0.93 15.67 -22.97
CA LEU A 11 1.53 15.14 -24.19
C LEU A 11 3.04 15.44 -24.30
N GLN A 12 3.60 16.25 -23.39
CA GLN A 12 5.03 16.54 -23.39
C GLN A 12 5.84 15.32 -22.94
N GLU A 13 6.69 14.78 -23.83
CA GLU A 13 7.44 13.54 -23.58
C GLU A 13 8.42 13.63 -22.40
N ASP A 14 9.13 14.75 -22.24
CA ASP A 14 10.10 14.90 -21.14
C ASP A 14 9.42 14.87 -19.78
N TYR A 15 8.21 15.42 -19.71
CA TYR A 15 7.37 15.34 -18.52
C TYR A 15 6.95 13.90 -18.20
N LEU A 16 6.52 13.13 -19.22
CA LEU A 16 6.20 11.71 -19.05
C LEU A 16 7.43 10.89 -18.64
N ARG A 17 8.59 11.19 -19.24
CA ARG A 17 9.86 10.50 -18.99
C ARG A 17 10.34 10.69 -17.55
N TYR A 18 10.33 11.92 -17.04
CA TYR A 18 10.68 12.20 -15.64
C TYR A 18 9.78 11.41 -14.67
N ARG A 19 8.47 11.43 -14.93
CA ARG A 19 7.46 10.79 -14.09
C ARG A 19 7.61 9.26 -14.03
N ILE A 20 7.91 8.63 -15.15
CA ILE A 20 8.12 7.17 -15.21
C ILE A 20 9.40 6.80 -14.46
N ARG A 21 10.47 7.59 -14.63
CA ARG A 21 11.76 7.35 -13.98
C ARG A 21 11.70 7.38 -12.46
N SER A 22 10.96 8.28 -11.83
CA SER A 22 10.86 8.30 -10.36
C SER A 22 10.21 7.02 -9.80
N VAL A 23 9.21 6.47 -10.50
CA VAL A 23 8.55 5.23 -10.07
C VAL A 23 9.40 4.01 -10.37
N GLU A 24 10.08 3.97 -11.51
CA GLU A 24 11.06 2.93 -11.85
C GLU A 24 12.24 2.92 -10.86
N TYR A 25 12.77 4.09 -10.53
CA TYR A 25 13.84 4.28 -9.54
C TYR A 25 13.46 3.70 -8.18
N LEU A 26 12.28 4.07 -7.66
CA LEU A 26 11.79 3.52 -6.40
C LEU A 26 11.57 2.00 -6.51
N GLY A 27 10.97 1.53 -7.61
CA GLY A 27 10.76 0.11 -7.86
C GLY A 27 12.04 -0.72 -7.81
N ARG A 28 13.15 -0.18 -8.33
CA ARG A 28 14.47 -0.82 -8.28
C ARG A 28 14.99 -0.92 -6.84
N ILE A 29 14.87 0.14 -6.05
CA ILE A 29 15.27 0.15 -4.63
C ILE A 29 14.46 -0.90 -3.86
N LEU A 30 13.14 -0.86 -3.96
CA LEU A 30 12.24 -1.79 -3.27
C LEU A 30 12.52 -3.25 -3.66
N THR A 31 12.80 -3.49 -4.94
CA THR A 31 13.18 -4.81 -5.44
C THR A 31 14.49 -5.31 -4.84
N HIS A 32 15.50 -4.44 -4.75
CA HIS A 32 16.80 -4.75 -4.15
C HIS A 32 16.65 -5.07 -2.65
N GLU A 33 15.84 -4.30 -1.93
CA GLU A 33 15.60 -4.45 -0.49
C GLU A 33 14.59 -5.57 -0.15
N GLY A 34 14.18 -6.37 -1.14
CA GLY A 34 13.30 -7.52 -0.95
C GLY A 34 11.85 -7.16 -0.60
N VAL A 35 11.39 -5.96 -0.92
CA VAL A 35 9.98 -5.58 -0.80
C VAL A 35 9.21 -6.20 -1.97
N PRO A 36 8.18 -7.03 -1.72
CA PRO A 36 7.43 -7.67 -2.78
C PRO A 36 6.49 -6.66 -3.45
N ILE A 37 6.80 -6.29 -4.69
CA ILE A 37 6.00 -5.37 -5.50
C ILE A 37 5.55 -6.05 -6.79
N VAL A 38 4.43 -5.60 -7.35
CA VAL A 38 4.00 -5.97 -8.70
C VAL A 38 5.02 -5.43 -9.71
N ARG A 39 5.43 -6.29 -10.67
CA ARG A 39 6.44 -5.98 -11.68
C ARG A 39 5.93 -6.23 -13.11
N PRO A 40 6.41 -5.46 -14.11
CA PRO A 40 7.22 -4.25 -13.96
C PRO A 40 6.42 -3.12 -13.31
N THR A 41 7.10 -2.08 -12.81
CA THR A 41 6.41 -0.93 -12.22
C THR A 41 5.57 -0.20 -13.25
N GLY A 42 4.35 0.18 -12.87
CA GLY A 42 3.48 0.98 -13.73
C GLY A 42 3.92 2.45 -13.82
N GLY A 43 3.45 3.15 -14.84
CA GLY A 43 3.67 4.58 -15.02
C GLY A 43 2.76 5.49 -14.19
N HIS A 44 2.15 5.04 -13.09
CA HIS A 44 1.29 5.87 -12.22
C HIS A 44 1.36 5.53 -10.72
N ALA A 45 1.79 4.31 -10.36
CA ALA A 45 1.78 3.80 -9.00
C ALA A 45 2.78 2.64 -8.79
N ILE A 46 3.12 2.41 -7.53
CA ILE A 46 3.69 1.14 -7.05
C ILE A 46 2.59 0.35 -6.34
N TYR A 47 2.58 -0.97 -6.52
CA TYR A 47 1.68 -1.88 -5.82
C TYR A 47 2.55 -2.87 -5.03
N ILE A 48 2.39 -2.88 -3.70
CA ILE A 48 3.04 -3.84 -2.81
C ILE A 48 2.12 -5.05 -2.67
N ASP A 49 2.66 -6.25 -2.83
CA ASP A 49 1.96 -7.49 -2.55
C ASP A 49 2.02 -7.78 -1.04
N ALA A 50 0.99 -7.32 -0.32
CA ALA A 50 0.89 -7.43 1.12
C ALA A 50 0.68 -8.88 1.57
N LYS A 51 0.07 -9.74 0.74
CA LYS A 51 -0.08 -11.17 1.04
C LYS A 51 1.27 -11.86 1.09
N THR A 52 2.16 -11.56 0.16
CA THR A 52 3.54 -12.06 0.20
C THR A 52 4.34 -11.41 1.32
N MET A 53 4.23 -10.09 1.50
CA MET A 53 4.97 -9.34 2.53
C MET A 53 4.64 -9.79 3.95
N LEU A 54 3.35 -9.99 4.23
CA LEU A 54 2.80 -10.32 5.55
C LEU A 54 2.18 -11.72 5.56
N SER A 55 2.92 -12.70 5.02
CA SER A 55 2.46 -14.08 4.86
C SER A 55 2.01 -14.79 6.15
N HIS A 56 2.38 -14.25 7.33
CA HIS A 56 1.94 -14.72 8.64
C HIS A 56 0.55 -14.21 9.05
N ILE A 57 -0.03 -13.24 8.32
CA ILE A 57 -1.36 -12.69 8.57
C ILE A 57 -2.36 -13.36 7.61
N PRO A 58 -3.39 -14.05 8.11
CA PRO A 58 -4.41 -14.64 7.24
C PRO A 58 -5.21 -13.53 6.53
N GLN A 59 -5.68 -13.79 5.30
CA GLN A 59 -6.43 -12.78 4.52
C GLN A 59 -7.74 -12.33 5.19
N SER A 60 -8.32 -13.16 6.06
CA SER A 60 -9.47 -12.79 6.90
C SER A 60 -9.18 -11.65 7.87
N GLU A 61 -7.90 -11.36 8.13
CA GLU A 61 -7.45 -10.23 8.96
C GLU A 61 -6.84 -9.09 8.11
N TYR A 62 -7.19 -9.02 6.82
CA TYR A 62 -6.95 -7.90 5.92
C TYR A 62 -5.48 -7.38 5.89
N PRO A 63 -4.50 -8.19 5.46
CA PRO A 63 -3.08 -7.84 5.50
C PRO A 63 -2.74 -6.56 4.71
N ALA A 64 -3.39 -6.29 3.58
CA ALA A 64 -3.17 -5.04 2.83
C ALA A 64 -3.70 -3.80 3.57
N TRP A 65 -4.80 -3.95 4.31
CA TRP A 65 -5.33 -2.88 5.14
C TRP A 65 -4.40 -2.61 6.33
N ALA A 66 -3.97 -3.67 7.03
CA ALA A 66 -3.00 -3.60 8.11
C ALA A 66 -1.70 -2.91 7.67
N LEU A 67 -1.14 -3.31 6.52
CA LEU A 67 0.05 -2.67 5.96
C LEU A 67 -0.17 -1.18 5.68
N SER A 68 -1.32 -0.80 5.13
CA SER A 68 -1.65 0.61 4.87
C SER A 68 -1.71 1.44 6.16
N LEU A 69 -2.23 0.87 7.24
CA LEU A 69 -2.24 1.51 8.57
C LEU A 69 -0.82 1.69 9.12
N VAL A 70 0.02 0.66 9.02
CA VAL A 70 1.41 0.73 9.50
C VAL A 70 2.22 1.77 8.72
N LEU A 71 2.06 1.85 7.40
CA LEU A 71 2.73 2.89 6.59
C LEU A 71 2.33 4.31 7.01
N TYR A 72 1.08 4.49 7.40
CA TYR A 72 0.60 5.78 7.92
C TYR A 72 1.19 6.08 9.31
N LEU A 73 1.22 5.09 10.21
CA LEU A 73 1.73 5.28 11.56
C LEU A 73 3.25 5.50 11.60
N GLU A 74 4.02 4.70 10.86
CA GLU A 74 5.48 4.74 10.90
C GLU A 74 6.09 5.86 10.03
N GLY A 75 5.39 6.29 8.97
CA GLY A 75 5.94 7.28 8.04
C GLY A 75 4.97 8.31 7.51
N GLY A 76 3.76 8.43 8.06
CA GLY A 76 2.76 9.40 7.58
C GLY A 76 2.33 9.18 6.13
N ILE A 77 2.58 8.00 5.56
CA ILE A 77 2.29 7.70 4.16
C ILE A 77 0.90 7.09 4.05
N ARG A 78 -0.02 7.83 3.43
CA ARG A 78 -1.35 7.33 3.13
C ARG A 78 -1.36 6.59 1.79
N SER A 79 -1.56 5.29 1.85
CA SER A 79 -1.79 4.40 0.71
C SER A 79 -3.27 4.06 0.54
N VAL A 80 -3.58 3.25 -0.47
CA VAL A 80 -4.92 2.69 -0.70
C VAL A 80 -4.82 1.17 -0.76
N GLU A 81 -5.65 0.48 0.00
CA GLU A 81 -5.85 -0.96 -0.11
C GLU A 81 -6.60 -1.29 -1.40
N ILE A 82 -6.17 -2.36 -2.07
CA ILE A 82 -6.82 -2.98 -3.22
C ILE A 82 -6.76 -4.49 -2.97
N GLY A 83 -7.69 -4.97 -2.14
CA GLY A 83 -7.71 -6.35 -1.68
C GLY A 83 -9.06 -6.76 -1.12
N SER A 84 -9.05 -7.56 -0.05
CA SER A 84 -10.27 -8.14 0.52
C SER A 84 -11.22 -7.10 1.10
N VAL A 85 -10.76 -5.95 1.58
CA VAL A 85 -11.69 -4.91 2.06
C VAL A 85 -12.51 -4.37 0.88
N MET A 86 -11.86 -4.09 -0.25
CA MET A 86 -12.50 -3.57 -1.45
C MET A 86 -13.36 -4.61 -2.17
N PHE A 87 -12.89 -5.86 -2.27
CA PHE A 87 -13.47 -6.88 -3.18
C PHE A 87 -13.92 -8.19 -2.53
N GLY A 88 -13.79 -8.32 -1.20
CA GLY A 88 -14.06 -9.59 -0.52
C GLY A 88 -15.55 -9.91 -0.34
N ARG A 89 -16.41 -8.89 -0.23
CA ARG A 89 -17.85 -9.06 -0.02
C ARG A 89 -18.53 -9.57 -1.29
N GLN A 90 -19.27 -10.66 -1.15
CA GLN A 90 -20.03 -11.30 -2.21
C GLN A 90 -21.46 -10.71 -2.28
N PRO A 91 -22.17 -10.87 -3.42
CA PRO A 91 -23.56 -10.40 -3.55
C PRO A 91 -24.54 -11.03 -2.55
N ASP A 92 -24.25 -12.25 -2.06
CA ASP A 92 -25.05 -12.95 -1.05
C ASP A 92 -24.74 -12.51 0.39
N GLY A 93 -23.83 -11.54 0.56
CA GLY A 93 -23.38 -11.05 1.87
C GLY A 93 -22.25 -11.85 2.51
N SER A 94 -21.88 -13.01 1.94
CA SER A 94 -20.70 -13.76 2.39
C SER A 94 -19.40 -13.04 2.06
N GLU A 95 -18.30 -13.48 2.67
CA GLU A 95 -16.97 -12.94 2.42
C GLU A 95 -16.04 -14.02 1.87
N LYS A 96 -15.31 -13.67 0.80
CA LYS A 96 -14.26 -14.50 0.23
C LYS A 96 -13.02 -13.64 0.03
N PRO A 97 -11.81 -14.11 0.36
CA PRO A 97 -10.61 -13.34 0.13
C PRO A 97 -10.46 -12.91 -1.34
N ALA A 98 -10.01 -11.69 -1.56
CA ALA A 98 -9.69 -11.21 -2.89
C ALA A 98 -8.52 -12.01 -3.49
N ALA A 99 -8.46 -12.07 -4.83
CA ALA A 99 -7.41 -12.78 -5.55
C ALA A 99 -6.00 -12.21 -5.25
N MET A 100 -5.92 -10.92 -4.93
CA MET A 100 -4.69 -10.22 -4.55
C MET A 100 -4.93 -9.35 -3.32
N GLU A 101 -3.89 -9.14 -2.53
CA GLU A 101 -3.88 -8.19 -1.40
C GLU A 101 -2.84 -7.11 -1.70
N LEU A 102 -3.26 -6.04 -2.35
CA LEU A 102 -2.33 -5.01 -2.81
C LEU A 102 -2.45 -3.73 -1.97
N VAL A 103 -1.31 -3.10 -1.72
CA VAL A 103 -1.25 -1.72 -1.25
C VAL A 103 -0.75 -0.83 -2.38
N ARG A 104 -1.61 0.08 -2.85
CA ARG A 104 -1.30 1.01 -3.94
C ARG A 104 -0.76 2.33 -3.39
N LEU A 105 0.44 2.67 -3.84
CA LEU A 105 1.09 3.97 -3.68
C LEU A 105 0.94 4.75 -4.99
N ALA A 106 -0.10 5.58 -5.06
CA ALA A 106 -0.35 6.43 -6.23
C ALA A 106 0.53 7.69 -6.17
N PHE A 107 1.10 8.10 -7.31
CA PHE A 107 1.91 9.30 -7.40
C PHE A 107 1.16 10.39 -8.17
N PRO A 108 0.59 11.39 -7.47
CA PRO A 108 0.07 12.60 -8.08
C PRO A 108 1.11 13.29 -8.95
N ARG A 109 0.64 13.90 -10.04
CA ARG A 109 1.48 14.57 -11.03
C ARG A 109 1.98 15.89 -10.46
N ARG A 110 3.31 16.13 -10.53
CA ARG A 110 3.99 17.39 -10.13
C ARG A 110 3.78 17.85 -8.67
N VAL A 111 3.41 16.94 -7.77
CA VAL A 111 3.22 17.26 -6.35
C VAL A 111 4.47 16.90 -5.53
N TYR A 112 5.02 15.71 -5.76
CA TYR A 112 6.13 15.18 -4.99
C TYR A 112 7.47 15.34 -5.70
N THR A 113 8.51 15.56 -4.91
CA THR A 113 9.91 15.74 -5.33
C THR A 113 10.68 14.43 -5.22
N GLN A 114 11.92 14.41 -5.71
CA GLN A 114 12.80 13.26 -5.52
C GLN A 114 13.04 12.94 -4.02
N SER A 115 13.21 13.95 -3.17
CA SER A 115 13.35 13.74 -1.72
C SER A 115 12.15 13.07 -1.07
N HIS A 116 10.92 13.35 -1.53
CA HIS A 116 9.73 12.63 -1.08
C HIS A 116 9.73 11.16 -1.54
N VAL A 117 10.26 10.87 -2.74
CA VAL A 117 10.41 9.51 -3.26
C VAL A 117 11.46 8.73 -2.46
N ASP A 118 12.57 9.39 -2.11
CA ASP A 118 13.62 8.79 -1.28
C ASP A 118 13.11 8.49 0.14
N TYR A 119 12.41 9.45 0.76
CA TYR A 119 11.75 9.24 2.07
C TYR A 119 10.74 8.08 2.03
N LEU A 120 9.92 8.01 0.98
CA LEU A 120 9.01 6.89 0.79
C LEU A 120 9.77 5.56 0.69
N GLY A 121 10.89 5.53 -0.03
CA GLY A 121 11.77 4.36 -0.11
C GLY A 121 12.29 3.94 1.27
N GLU A 122 12.80 4.88 2.06
CA GLU A 122 13.32 4.62 3.41
C GLU A 122 12.26 4.02 4.33
N VAL A 123 11.07 4.61 4.39
CA VAL A 123 9.96 4.10 5.21
C VAL A 123 9.55 2.70 4.77
N LEU A 124 9.41 2.47 3.46
CA LEU A 124 9.01 1.16 2.94
C LEU A 124 10.03 0.07 3.30
N CYS A 125 11.32 0.39 3.21
CA CYS A 125 12.37 -0.55 3.58
C CYS A 125 12.39 -0.81 5.09
N TYR A 126 12.15 0.24 5.91
CA TYR A 126 12.03 0.10 7.35
C TYR A 126 10.84 -0.80 7.74
N VAL A 127 9.64 -0.53 7.21
CA VAL A 127 8.44 -1.34 7.44
C VAL A 127 8.65 -2.79 6.96
N ASN A 128 9.37 -3.00 5.86
CA ASN A 128 9.73 -4.35 5.40
C ASN A 128 10.63 -5.09 6.40
N ARG A 129 11.59 -4.41 7.04
CA ARG A 129 12.46 -5.04 8.05
C ARG A 129 11.68 -5.48 9.29
N MET A 130 10.70 -4.69 9.73
CA MET A 130 9.86 -5.00 10.89
C MET A 130 8.58 -5.79 10.57
N ARG A 131 8.38 -6.25 9.31
CA ARG A 131 7.12 -6.85 8.84
C ARG A 131 6.54 -7.97 9.71
N ASN A 132 7.39 -8.76 10.37
CA ASN A 132 6.95 -9.85 11.27
C ASN A 132 6.30 -9.36 12.58
N GLN A 133 6.48 -8.08 12.91
CA GLN A 133 5.86 -7.42 14.06
C GLN A 133 4.43 -6.94 13.76
N ILE A 134 4.08 -6.83 12.47
CA ILE A 134 2.78 -6.36 12.01
C ILE A 134 1.73 -7.46 12.27
N ARG A 135 0.53 -7.04 12.65
CA ARG A 135 -0.62 -7.88 12.91
C ARG A 135 -1.80 -7.48 12.05
N GLY A 136 -2.76 -8.40 11.95
CA GLY A 136 -3.97 -8.17 11.16
C GLY A 136 -4.95 -7.25 11.88
N VAL A 137 -6.03 -6.95 11.18
CA VAL A 137 -7.15 -6.15 11.69
C VAL A 137 -8.46 -6.89 11.54
N GLU A 138 -9.43 -6.52 12.36
CA GLU A 138 -10.81 -6.99 12.27
C GLU A 138 -11.72 -5.82 11.90
N MET A 139 -12.69 -6.05 11.02
CA MET A 139 -13.68 -5.06 10.62
C MET A 139 -14.82 -5.04 11.64
N ILE A 140 -15.01 -3.93 12.34
CA ILE A 140 -16.03 -3.80 13.41
C ILE A 140 -17.33 -3.16 12.91
N GLU A 141 -17.26 -2.37 11.85
CA GLU A 141 -18.39 -1.66 11.26
C GLU A 141 -18.13 -1.46 9.77
N ALA A 142 -19.13 -1.69 8.92
CA ALA A 142 -19.02 -1.42 7.49
C ALA A 142 -20.40 -1.13 6.87
N PRO A 143 -20.49 -0.21 5.90
CA PRO A 143 -21.70 -0.03 5.12
C PRO A 143 -21.92 -1.21 4.16
N ASP A 144 -23.15 -1.33 3.65
CA ASP A 144 -23.52 -2.39 2.70
C ASP A 144 -22.83 -2.28 1.34
N VAL A 145 -22.53 -1.05 0.94
CA VAL A 145 -22.00 -0.73 -0.39
C VAL A 145 -20.74 0.11 -0.23
N LEU A 146 -19.73 -0.18 -1.06
CA LEU A 146 -18.44 0.54 -1.09
C LEU A 146 -17.76 0.66 0.29
N ARG A 147 -17.77 -0.44 1.07
CA ARG A 147 -17.25 -0.48 2.45
C ARG A 147 -15.83 0.02 2.64
N HIS A 148 -14.97 -0.10 1.63
CA HIS A 148 -13.58 0.37 1.67
C HIS A 148 -13.42 1.89 1.86
N PHE A 149 -14.49 2.69 1.75
CA PHE A 149 -14.42 4.12 2.05
C PHE A 149 -14.63 4.48 3.52
N SER A 150 -15.44 3.70 4.25
CA SER A 150 -15.91 4.11 5.59
C SER A 150 -15.99 2.98 6.60
N ALA A 151 -15.56 1.77 6.26
CA ALA A 151 -15.42 0.69 7.21
C ALA A 151 -14.47 1.07 8.35
N ARG A 152 -14.80 0.63 9.57
CA ARG A 152 -13.98 0.80 10.77
C ARG A 152 -13.37 -0.53 11.15
N PHE A 153 -12.18 -0.44 11.72
CA PHE A 153 -11.37 -1.60 12.06
C PHE A 153 -10.75 -1.43 13.44
N GLU A 154 -10.45 -2.55 14.07
CA GLU A 154 -9.60 -2.64 15.26
C GLU A 154 -8.49 -3.69 15.05
N PRO A 155 -7.42 -3.66 15.85
CA PRO A 155 -6.39 -4.70 15.74
C PRO A 155 -6.95 -6.07 16.15
N ALA A 156 -6.78 -7.08 15.29
CA ALA A 156 -7.32 -8.42 15.52
C ALA A 156 -6.72 -9.12 16.76
N GLN A 157 -5.55 -8.68 17.22
CA GLN A 157 -4.90 -9.20 18.43
C GLN A 157 -4.68 -8.08 19.48
N GLY A 158 -5.57 -7.09 19.52
CA GLY A 158 -5.54 -5.97 20.48
C GLY A 158 -4.46 -4.92 20.23
N ARG A 159 -3.43 -5.22 19.43
CA ARG A 159 -2.42 -4.26 18.93
C ARG A 159 -2.03 -4.57 17.49
N LEU A 160 -1.76 -3.51 16.70
CA LEU A 160 -1.34 -3.62 15.30
C LEU A 160 0.14 -3.96 15.15
N LEU A 161 0.95 -3.54 16.13
CA LEU A 161 2.40 -3.77 16.19
C LEU A 161 2.75 -4.43 17.52
N PHE A 162 3.53 -5.51 17.45
CA PHE A 162 4.12 -6.16 18.62
C PHE A 162 5.64 -5.93 18.59
N GLU A 163 6.18 -5.38 19.67
CA GLU A 163 7.63 -5.36 19.86
C GLU A 163 8.17 -6.79 19.81
N SER A 164 9.23 -7.02 19.04
CA SER A 164 9.98 -8.26 19.16
C SER A 164 10.56 -8.34 20.56
N VAL A 165 10.25 -9.41 21.30
CA VAL A 165 11.03 -9.77 22.50
C VAL A 165 12.49 -9.83 22.06
N PRO A 166 13.42 -9.06 22.67
CA PRO A 166 14.83 -9.18 22.31
C PRO A 166 15.23 -10.64 22.50
N VAL A 167 15.71 -11.25 21.43
CA VAL A 167 16.39 -12.54 21.51
C VAL A 167 17.67 -12.23 22.28
N ASN A 168 17.65 -12.47 23.60
CA ASN A 168 18.86 -12.37 24.41
C ASN A 168 19.91 -13.29 23.78
N SER A 169 20.99 -12.67 23.30
CA SER A 169 22.25 -13.31 22.91
C SER A 169 22.94 -13.92 24.12
#